data_AF-A0A1I1W8T6-F1
#
_entry.id   AF-A0A1I1W8T6-F1
#
_cell.length_a   1.000
_cell.length_b   1.000
_cell.length_c   1.000
_cell.angle_alpha   90.00
_cell.angle_beta   90.00
_cell.angle_gamma   90.00
#
_symmetry.space_group_name_H-M   'P 1'
#
loop_
_entity.id
_entity.type
_entity.pdbx_description
1 polymer ?
#
loop_
_entity_poly.entity_id
_entity_poly.type
_entity_poly.pdbx_seq_one_letter_code
_entity_poly.pdbx_strand_id
1 'polypeptide(L)'
;MENLNKADQERMVHALKTTRRFKPVFSNWLLFSAMIEAFFCKYGYECDPMRVDYAFQQLEQWYVGDGMYSDGVSYAYDYYNSYVMHPYLAAITEHVGKKTNAYSGMIAKIKKRNERYAIIQERLINTDGTYPATGRSIMYRGAVFQHLADMAWRKALPEQLKPAQVRSALTAVIKKTLESSSTYQNGWLTIGLYGSQPDLADFYNNQGSLYIATNIFLPLGLPASDPFWADAPEKWSAQEIWSGEDFPHDHTVDLR
;
A
#
# COMPACT_ATOMS: atom_id res chain seq x y z
N MET A 1 10.99 -10.15 15.56
CA MET A 1 11.59 -10.11 16.91
C MET A 1 11.17 -11.31 17.74
N GLU A 2 9.88 -11.58 17.83
CA GLU A 2 9.31 -12.66 18.66
C GLU A 2 9.85 -14.07 18.34
N ASN A 3 10.24 -14.33 17.08
CA ASN A 3 10.78 -15.63 16.65
C ASN A 3 12.31 -15.66 16.48
N LEU A 4 13.03 -14.61 16.89
CA LEU A 4 14.49 -14.54 16.78
C LEU A 4 15.14 -14.75 18.14
N ASN A 5 16.28 -15.43 18.19
CA ASN A 5 17.11 -15.47 19.41
C ASN A 5 17.70 -14.07 19.70
N LYS A 6 18.16 -13.86 20.94
CA LYS A 6 18.67 -12.55 21.38
C LYS A 6 19.82 -12.01 20.52
N ALA A 7 20.76 -12.86 20.11
CA ALA A 7 21.88 -12.42 19.28
C ALA A 7 21.42 -11.95 17.89
N ASP A 8 20.44 -12.62 17.30
CA ASP A 8 19.83 -12.19 16.02
C ASP A 8 19.00 -10.92 16.17
N GLN A 9 18.29 -10.76 17.29
CA GLN A 9 17.60 -9.51 17.61
C GLN A 9 18.57 -8.32 17.68
N GLU A 10 19.69 -8.48 18.38
CA GLU A 10 20.74 -7.45 18.49
C GLU A 10 21.38 -7.15 17.12
N ARG A 11 21.68 -8.17 16.31
CA ARG A 11 22.19 -8.00 14.95
C ARG A 11 21.21 -7.21 14.07
N MET A 12 19.93 -7.55 14.12
CA MET A 12 18.90 -6.89 13.32
C MET A 12 18.75 -5.41 13.73
N VAL A 13 18.70 -5.13 15.03
CA VAL A 13 18.62 -3.76 15.54
C VAL A 13 19.87 -2.95 15.14
N HIS A 14 21.06 -3.53 15.27
CA HIS A 14 22.29 -2.88 14.86
C HIS A 14 22.29 -2.57 13.35
N ALA A 15 21.96 -3.55 12.52
CA ALA A 15 21.89 -3.39 11.07
C ALA A 15 20.93 -2.26 10.67
N LEU A 16 19.71 -2.25 11.23
CA LEU A 16 18.73 -1.19 10.97
C LEU A 16 19.23 0.19 11.44
N LYS A 17 19.89 0.28 12.60
CA LYS A 17 20.48 1.54 13.08
C LYS A 17 21.57 2.06 12.15
N THR A 18 22.36 1.19 11.51
CA THR A 18 23.40 1.64 10.56
C THR A 18 22.82 2.39 9.35
N THR A 19 21.55 2.17 9.03
CA THR A 19 20.90 2.85 7.90
C THR A 19 20.71 4.35 8.15
N ARG A 20 20.69 4.80 9.42
CA ARG A 20 20.51 6.21 9.80
C ARG A 20 21.55 7.15 9.19
N ARG A 21 22.71 6.65 8.76
CA ARG A 21 23.78 7.46 8.12
C ARG A 21 23.48 7.84 6.67
N PHE A 22 22.55 7.15 6.02
CA PHE A 22 22.24 7.38 4.61
C PHE A 22 21.13 8.41 4.47
N LYS A 23 21.34 9.38 3.58
CA LYS A 23 20.31 10.35 3.21
C LYS A 23 19.34 9.70 2.21
N PRO A 24 18.05 9.56 2.53
CA PRO A 24 17.07 9.06 1.57
C PRO A 24 16.89 10.05 0.41
N VAL A 25 16.47 9.54 -0.75
CA VAL A 25 15.97 10.38 -1.85
C VAL A 25 14.78 11.18 -1.34
N PHE A 26 14.63 12.41 -1.83
CA PHE A 26 13.59 13.33 -1.38
C PHE A 26 12.25 13.04 -2.08
N SER A 27 11.60 11.96 -1.65
CA SER A 27 10.32 11.43 -2.15
C SER A 27 9.66 10.58 -1.06
N ASN A 28 8.74 9.65 -1.41
CA ASN A 28 8.24 8.59 -0.53
C ASN A 28 9.35 7.84 0.22
N TRP A 29 10.60 7.93 -0.23
CA TRP A 29 11.73 7.30 0.42
C TRP A 29 11.94 7.74 1.87
N LEU A 30 11.44 8.93 2.25
CA LEU A 30 11.41 9.38 3.64
C LEU A 30 10.64 8.42 4.56
N LEU A 31 9.62 7.73 4.03
CA LEU A 31 8.80 6.80 4.78
C LEU A 31 9.52 5.48 5.11
N PHE A 32 10.53 5.06 4.34
CA PHE A 32 11.34 3.90 4.75
C PHE A 32 12.13 4.21 6.02
N SER A 33 12.71 5.41 6.11
CA SER A 33 13.41 5.86 7.33
C SER A 33 12.44 5.91 8.51
N ALA A 34 11.26 6.51 8.34
CA ALA A 34 10.26 6.58 9.40
C ALA A 34 9.70 5.19 9.78
N MET A 35 9.58 4.25 8.85
CA MET A 35 9.16 2.87 9.11
C MET A 35 10.18 2.12 9.98
N ILE A 36 11.47 2.31 9.75
CA ILE A 36 12.53 1.74 10.61
C ILE A 36 12.41 2.29 12.04
N GLU A 37 12.14 3.58 12.19
CA GLU A 37 11.91 4.17 13.51
C GLU A 37 10.62 3.66 14.15
N ALA A 38 9.53 3.50 13.38
CA ALA A 38 8.31 2.87 13.87
C ALA A 38 8.54 1.43 14.38
N PHE A 39 9.42 0.67 13.72
CA PHE A 39 9.88 -0.63 14.19
C PHE A 39 10.58 -0.53 15.56
N PHE A 40 11.51 0.41 15.74
CA PHE A 40 12.17 0.62 17.04
C PHE A 40 11.17 1.03 18.12
N CYS A 41 10.27 1.96 17.79
CA CYS A 41 9.17 2.39 18.65
C CYS A 41 8.29 1.19 19.09
N LYS A 42 7.91 0.29 18.16
CA LYS A 42 7.10 -0.92 18.45
C LYS A 42 7.75 -1.84 19.48
N TYR A 43 9.04 -2.11 19.33
CA TYR A 43 9.77 -3.06 20.18
C TYR A 43 10.50 -2.42 21.37
N GLY A 44 10.24 -1.14 21.65
CA GLY A 44 10.78 -0.45 22.82
C GLY A 44 12.26 -0.06 22.73
N TYR A 45 12.83 -0.03 21.52
CA TYR A 45 14.16 0.52 21.30
C TYR A 45 14.10 2.05 21.15
N GLU A 46 15.27 2.69 21.27
CA GLU A 46 15.44 4.11 21.04
C GLU A 46 15.05 4.49 19.60
N CYS A 47 13.95 5.22 19.52
CA CYS A 47 13.31 5.71 18.30
C CYS A 47 13.72 7.16 18.11
N ASP A 48 14.15 7.54 16.89
CA ASP A 48 14.51 8.92 16.59
C ASP A 48 13.29 9.70 16.05
N PRO A 49 12.67 10.56 16.88
CA PRO A 49 11.45 11.26 16.50
C PRO A 49 11.66 12.20 15.32
N MET A 50 12.85 12.78 15.13
CA MET A 50 13.11 13.74 14.07
C MET A 50 12.94 13.13 12.68
N ARG A 51 13.25 11.82 12.52
CA ARG A 51 13.03 11.10 11.25
C ARG A 51 11.55 10.86 10.95
N VAL A 52 10.75 10.62 11.98
CA VAL A 52 9.29 10.46 11.86
C VAL A 52 8.66 11.82 11.58
N ASP A 53 9.01 12.84 12.36
CA ASP A 53 8.54 14.21 12.20
C ASP A 53 8.83 14.74 10.80
N TYR A 54 10.07 14.58 10.32
CA TYR A 54 10.45 15.02 8.99
C TYR A 54 9.61 14.36 7.89
N ALA A 55 9.41 13.04 7.97
CA ALA A 55 8.57 12.35 6.99
C ALA A 55 7.12 12.87 7.02
N PHE A 56 6.52 13.03 8.20
CA PHE A 56 5.15 13.54 8.32
C PHE A 56 5.00 14.98 7.82
N GLN A 57 5.93 15.88 8.16
CA GLN A 57 5.89 17.26 7.71
C GLN A 57 6.02 17.38 6.18
N GLN A 58 6.89 16.57 5.57
CA GLN A 58 7.02 16.58 4.11
C GLN A 58 5.80 15.95 3.42
N LEU A 59 5.22 14.88 3.98
CA LEU A 59 3.99 14.30 3.42
C LEU A 59 2.79 15.25 3.54
N GLU A 60 2.68 16.06 4.58
CA GLU A 60 1.68 17.14 4.63
C GLU A 60 1.87 18.15 3.50
N GLN A 61 3.12 18.56 3.21
CA GLN A 61 3.41 19.49 2.11
C GLN A 61 3.14 18.87 0.73
N TRP A 62 3.32 17.57 0.61
CA TRP A 62 3.10 16.80 -0.62
C TRP A 62 1.66 16.32 -0.79
N TYR A 63 0.78 16.59 0.18
CA TYR A 63 -0.62 16.22 0.05
C TYR A 63 -1.33 17.10 -0.99
N VAL A 64 -1.72 16.51 -2.12
CA VAL A 64 -2.31 17.27 -3.22
C VAL A 64 -3.82 17.46 -3.04
N GLY A 65 -4.51 16.47 -2.49
CA GLY A 65 -5.96 16.46 -2.30
C GLY A 65 -6.58 15.09 -2.59
N ASP A 66 -7.84 14.92 -2.18
CA ASP A 66 -8.65 13.73 -2.44
C ASP A 66 -7.98 12.38 -2.10
N GLY A 67 -7.19 12.34 -1.04
CA GLY A 67 -6.44 11.16 -0.61
C GLY A 67 -5.05 11.02 -1.23
N MET A 68 -4.68 11.79 -2.25
CA MET A 68 -3.43 11.62 -2.98
C MET A 68 -2.27 12.49 -2.43
N TYR A 69 -1.05 11.95 -2.52
CA TYR A 69 0.21 12.65 -2.30
C TYR A 69 1.04 12.68 -3.59
N SER A 70 1.89 13.71 -3.75
CA SER A 70 2.64 13.96 -4.99
C SER A 70 3.86 13.08 -5.24
N ASP A 71 4.37 12.41 -4.22
CA ASP A 71 5.67 11.70 -4.26
C ASP A 71 6.89 12.59 -4.47
N GLY A 72 6.90 13.75 -3.82
CA GLY A 72 7.98 14.73 -3.90
C GLY A 72 7.51 16.05 -4.49
N VAL A 73 8.44 16.79 -5.09
CA VAL A 73 8.19 18.16 -5.57
C VAL A 73 7.20 18.20 -6.74
N SER A 74 7.23 17.21 -7.61
CA SER A 74 6.35 17.11 -8.77
C SER A 74 5.37 15.97 -8.57
N TYR A 75 4.10 16.21 -8.90
CA TYR A 75 3.07 15.18 -8.85
C TYR A 75 3.35 14.06 -9.85
N ALA A 76 3.53 12.85 -9.35
CA ALA A 76 3.60 11.63 -10.16
C ALA A 76 2.28 10.86 -10.04
N TYR A 77 1.54 10.72 -11.15
CA TYR A 77 0.40 9.80 -11.20
C TYR A 77 0.90 8.36 -11.42
N ASP A 78 1.38 7.78 -10.34
CA ASP A 78 1.78 6.38 -10.24
C ASP A 78 1.23 5.76 -8.96
N TYR A 79 1.58 4.50 -8.73
CA TYR A 79 1.00 3.71 -7.66
C TYR A 79 1.82 3.72 -6.35
N TYR A 80 2.79 4.64 -6.18
CA TYR A 80 3.54 4.76 -4.92
C TYR A 80 2.68 5.21 -3.73
N ASN A 81 1.55 5.87 -4.00
CA ASN A 81 0.52 6.11 -2.99
C ASN A 81 0.05 4.77 -2.37
N SER A 82 -0.12 3.73 -3.19
CA SER A 82 -0.53 2.38 -2.76
C SER A 82 0.62 1.47 -2.32
N TYR A 83 1.78 1.53 -2.98
CA TYR A 83 2.92 0.68 -2.62
C TYR A 83 3.56 1.08 -1.29
N VAL A 84 3.69 2.39 -1.05
CA VAL A 84 4.47 2.93 0.06
C VAL A 84 3.62 3.84 0.92
N MET A 85 3.08 4.93 0.37
CA MET A 85 2.65 6.04 1.22
C MET A 85 1.54 5.68 2.20
N HIS A 86 0.38 5.25 1.72
CA HIS A 86 -0.73 4.96 2.61
C HIS A 86 -0.47 3.77 3.55
N PRO A 87 0.03 2.61 3.08
CA PRO A 87 0.30 1.48 3.99
C PRO A 87 1.41 1.81 5.00
N TYR A 88 2.43 2.57 4.61
CA TYR A 88 3.51 2.93 5.52
C TYR A 88 3.03 3.95 6.54
N LEU A 89 2.27 4.97 6.12
CA LEU A 89 1.67 5.93 7.05
C LEU A 89 0.75 5.21 8.04
N ALA A 90 -0.07 4.24 7.60
CA ALA A 90 -0.90 3.42 8.48
C ALA A 90 -0.06 2.65 9.53
N ALA A 91 1.00 1.96 9.10
CA ALA A 91 1.86 1.19 9.99
C ALA A 91 2.67 2.07 10.96
N ILE A 92 3.21 3.20 10.48
CA ILE A 92 3.99 4.13 11.30
C ILE A 92 3.09 4.72 12.39
N THR A 93 1.94 5.27 11.99
CA THR A 93 1.00 5.91 12.92
C THR A 93 0.51 4.97 14.02
N GLU A 94 0.30 3.69 13.71
CA GLU A 94 -0.10 2.65 14.67
C GLU A 94 0.89 2.48 15.83
N HIS A 95 2.19 2.68 15.58
CA HIS A 95 3.24 2.42 16.56
C HIS A 95 3.75 3.70 17.23
N VAL A 96 3.87 4.81 16.50
CA VAL A 96 4.34 6.07 17.09
C VAL A 96 3.26 6.75 17.95
N GLY A 97 1.98 6.63 17.58
CA GLY A 97 0.86 7.18 18.35
C GLY A 97 0.68 6.55 19.72
N LYS A 98 1.13 5.29 19.91
CA LYS A 98 1.10 4.60 21.20
C LYS A 98 2.14 5.14 22.21
N LYS A 99 3.12 5.92 21.76
CA LYS A 99 4.20 6.47 22.59
C LYS A 99 3.94 7.91 23.04
N THR A 100 3.19 8.68 22.25
CA THR A 100 2.91 10.09 22.52
C THR A 100 1.64 10.56 21.83
N ASN A 101 0.92 11.49 22.46
CA ASN A 101 -0.28 12.12 21.90
C ASN A 101 0.04 13.23 20.88
N ALA A 102 1.31 13.59 20.70
CA ALA A 102 1.75 14.66 19.80
C ALA A 102 1.30 14.44 18.34
N TYR A 103 1.15 13.19 17.92
CA TYR A 103 0.75 12.84 16.54
C TYR A 103 -0.76 12.72 16.32
N SER A 104 -1.59 12.87 17.36
CA SER A 104 -3.04 12.60 17.29
C SER A 104 -3.75 13.30 16.12
N GLY A 105 -3.47 14.59 15.89
CA GLY A 105 -4.03 15.34 14.76
C GLY A 105 -3.61 14.78 13.40
N MET A 106 -2.33 14.45 13.24
CA MET A 106 -1.78 13.85 12.01
C MET A 106 -2.40 12.47 11.74
N ILE A 107 -2.51 11.63 12.78
CA ILE A 107 -3.12 10.30 12.69
C ILE A 107 -4.56 10.40 12.21
N ALA A 108 -5.34 11.35 12.74
CA ALA A 108 -6.72 11.57 12.31
C ALA A 108 -6.82 11.97 10.83
N LYS A 109 -5.93 12.84 10.34
CA LYS A 109 -5.87 13.20 8.91
C LYS A 109 -5.50 12.01 8.04
N ILE A 110 -4.44 11.29 8.40
CA ILE A 110 -3.95 10.10 7.67
C ILE A 110 -5.06 9.05 7.57
N LYS A 111 -5.81 8.79 8.65
CA LYS A 111 -6.94 7.86 8.64
C LYS A 111 -7.96 8.21 7.55
N LYS A 112 -8.42 9.47 7.51
CA LYS A 112 -9.39 9.91 6.49
C LYS A 112 -8.83 9.82 5.06
N ARG A 113 -7.55 10.13 4.87
CA ARG A 113 -6.89 10.03 3.56
C ARG A 113 -6.73 8.57 3.12
N ASN A 114 -6.40 7.67 4.05
CA ASN A 114 -6.37 6.23 3.80
C ASN A 114 -7.74 5.70 3.37
N GLU A 115 -8.81 6.10 4.06
CA GLU A 115 -10.18 5.74 3.71
C GLU A 115 -10.54 6.23 2.30
N ARG A 116 -10.28 7.51 1.99
CA ARG A 116 -10.57 8.05 0.65
C ARG A 116 -9.79 7.34 -0.44
N TYR A 117 -8.49 7.12 -0.26
CA TYR A 117 -7.67 6.45 -1.28
C TYR A 117 -8.06 4.97 -1.47
N ALA A 118 -8.58 4.31 -0.44
CA ALA A 118 -9.11 2.94 -0.59
C ALA A 118 -10.31 2.91 -1.56
N ILE A 119 -11.22 3.89 -1.47
CA ILE A 119 -12.35 4.03 -2.39
C ILE A 119 -11.87 4.26 -3.82
N ILE A 120 -10.89 5.16 -4.00
CA ILE A 120 -10.32 5.43 -5.33
C ILE A 120 -9.67 4.16 -5.90
N GLN A 121 -8.89 3.44 -5.10
CA GLN A 121 -8.27 2.19 -5.52
C GLN A 121 -9.27 1.15 -6.00
N GLU A 122 -10.33 0.89 -5.24
CA GLU A 122 -11.33 -0.09 -5.66
C GLU A 122 -11.98 0.30 -7.00
N ARG A 123 -12.24 1.60 -7.21
CA ARG A 123 -12.83 2.14 -8.44
C ARG A 123 -11.90 2.15 -9.65
N LEU A 124 -10.59 2.00 -9.46
CA LEU A 124 -9.63 1.84 -10.56
C LEU A 124 -9.65 0.42 -11.16
N ILE A 125 -10.31 -0.54 -10.50
CA ILE A 125 -10.39 -1.92 -10.97
C ILE A 125 -11.52 -2.05 -11.98
N ASN A 126 -11.19 -2.26 -13.26
CA ASN A 126 -12.15 -2.55 -14.31
C ASN A 126 -12.89 -3.87 -14.07
N THR A 127 -13.96 -4.11 -14.82
CA THR A 127 -14.87 -5.27 -14.67
C THR A 127 -14.20 -6.64 -14.77
N ASP A 128 -13.01 -6.72 -15.37
CA ASP A 128 -12.23 -7.94 -15.60
C ASP A 128 -10.93 -8.00 -14.77
N GLY A 129 -10.73 -7.08 -13.83
CA GLY A 129 -9.53 -7.00 -13.02
C GLY A 129 -8.36 -6.26 -13.68
N THR A 130 -8.51 -5.73 -14.90
CA THR A 130 -7.54 -4.74 -15.43
C THR A 130 -7.65 -3.41 -14.70
N TYR A 131 -6.66 -2.56 -14.91
CA TYR A 131 -6.57 -1.21 -14.33
C TYR A 131 -5.64 -0.35 -15.19
N PRO A 132 -5.64 0.98 -15.04
CA PRO A 132 -4.79 1.86 -15.84
C PRO A 132 -3.29 1.52 -15.72
N ALA A 133 -2.64 1.23 -16.84
CA ALA A 133 -1.21 0.90 -16.90
C ALA A 133 -0.34 2.17 -16.92
N THR A 134 -0.38 2.94 -15.83
CA THR A 134 0.29 4.25 -15.74
C THR A 134 1.36 4.29 -14.67
N GLY A 135 2.39 5.10 -14.91
CA GLY A 135 3.38 5.45 -13.90
C GLY A 135 4.53 4.46 -13.76
N ARG A 136 5.42 4.79 -12.83
CA ARG A 136 6.63 3.99 -12.56
C ARG A 136 6.27 2.68 -11.89
N SER A 137 7.10 1.67 -12.14
CA SER A 137 7.07 0.38 -11.47
C SER A 137 5.71 -0.34 -11.58
N ILE A 138 5.00 -0.10 -12.68
CA ILE A 138 3.73 -0.77 -13.01
C ILE A 138 3.88 -2.30 -13.06
N MET A 139 5.10 -2.79 -13.32
CA MET A 139 5.46 -4.21 -13.30
C MET A 139 5.39 -4.87 -11.91
N TYR A 140 5.06 -4.13 -10.84
CA TYR A 140 4.70 -4.74 -9.55
C TYR A 140 3.29 -5.36 -9.55
N ARG A 141 2.60 -5.37 -10.70
CA ARG A 141 1.39 -6.17 -10.94
C ARG A 141 0.32 -5.85 -9.89
N GLY A 142 -0.30 -6.86 -9.30
CA GLY A 142 -1.38 -6.70 -8.32
C GLY A 142 -1.01 -5.87 -7.08
N ALA A 143 0.27 -5.65 -6.78
CA ALA A 143 0.65 -4.76 -5.69
C ALA A 143 0.18 -3.32 -5.89
N VAL A 144 -0.24 -2.95 -7.11
CA VAL A 144 -0.95 -1.69 -7.36
C VAL A 144 -2.06 -1.50 -6.33
N PHE A 145 -2.70 -2.58 -5.88
CA PHE A 145 -3.78 -2.58 -4.88
C PHE A 145 -3.36 -2.97 -3.46
N GLN A 146 -2.07 -2.83 -3.13
CA GLN A 146 -1.55 -3.10 -1.78
C GLN A 146 -2.31 -2.30 -0.71
N HIS A 147 -2.57 -1.01 -0.90
CA HIS A 147 -3.29 -0.24 0.12
C HIS A 147 -4.73 -0.72 0.32
N LEU A 148 -5.46 -1.08 -0.75
CA LEU A 148 -6.80 -1.66 -0.61
C LEU A 148 -6.76 -3.00 0.14
N ALA A 149 -5.75 -3.83 -0.15
CA ALA A 149 -5.52 -5.11 0.52
C ALA A 149 -5.13 -4.92 2.01
N ASP A 150 -4.31 -3.93 2.33
CA ASP A 150 -3.91 -3.54 3.69
C ASP A 150 -5.13 -3.03 4.49
N MET A 151 -5.99 -2.22 3.88
CA MET A 151 -7.22 -1.72 4.52
C MET A 151 -8.20 -2.85 4.84
N ALA A 152 -8.34 -3.83 3.96
CA ALA A 152 -9.14 -5.04 4.23
C ALA A 152 -8.53 -5.86 5.38
N TRP A 153 -7.22 -6.14 5.33
CA TRP A 153 -6.52 -6.92 6.35
C TRP A 153 -6.59 -6.26 7.74
N ARG A 154 -6.44 -4.94 7.81
CA ARG A 154 -6.54 -4.15 9.04
C ARG A 154 -7.98 -3.94 9.54
N LYS A 155 -9.00 -4.42 8.80
CA LYS A 155 -10.43 -4.17 9.06
C LYS A 155 -10.75 -2.68 9.16
N ALA A 156 -10.15 -1.90 8.26
CA ALA A 156 -10.21 -0.45 8.23
C ALA A 156 -10.92 0.09 6.98
N LEU A 157 -11.56 -0.77 6.18
CA LEU A 157 -12.34 -0.36 5.01
C LEU A 157 -13.42 0.67 5.42
N PRO A 158 -13.60 1.75 4.63
CA PRO A 158 -14.69 2.69 4.85
C PRO A 158 -16.03 2.06 4.49
N GLU A 159 -17.14 2.63 4.95
CA GLU A 159 -18.49 2.06 4.83
C GLU A 159 -18.93 1.80 3.38
N GLN A 160 -18.39 2.54 2.41
CA GLN A 160 -18.65 2.37 0.98
C GLN A 160 -18.04 1.08 0.42
N LEU A 161 -17.09 0.49 1.14
CA LEU A 161 -16.35 -0.70 0.71
C LEU A 161 -16.67 -1.90 1.59
N LYS A 162 -17.54 -2.78 1.10
CA LYS A 162 -17.82 -4.05 1.78
C LYS A 162 -16.65 -5.02 1.61
N PRO A 163 -16.27 -5.79 2.65
CA PRO A 163 -15.18 -6.77 2.56
C PRO A 163 -15.32 -7.77 1.41
N ALA A 164 -16.53 -8.30 1.17
CA ALA A 164 -16.80 -9.26 0.11
C ALA A 164 -16.61 -8.67 -1.30
N GLN A 165 -17.00 -7.41 -1.50
CA GLN A 165 -16.81 -6.69 -2.78
C GLN A 165 -15.32 -6.47 -3.06
N VAL A 166 -14.56 -6.09 -2.02
CA VAL A 166 -13.10 -5.90 -2.12
C VAL A 166 -12.41 -7.23 -2.40
N ARG A 167 -12.82 -8.32 -1.76
CA ARG A 167 -12.33 -9.67 -2.08
C ARG A 167 -12.55 -10.01 -3.56
N SER A 168 -13.76 -9.79 -4.08
CA SER A 168 -14.07 -10.06 -5.49
C SER A 168 -13.16 -9.27 -6.44
N ALA A 169 -13.01 -7.97 -6.19
CA ALA A 169 -12.18 -7.07 -7.00
C ALA A 169 -10.69 -7.45 -6.97
N LEU A 170 -10.12 -7.65 -5.77
CA LEU A 170 -8.72 -8.08 -5.61
C LEU A 170 -8.48 -9.46 -6.24
N THR A 171 -9.45 -10.38 -6.14
CA THR A 171 -9.35 -11.69 -6.79
C THR A 171 -9.28 -11.58 -8.31
N ALA A 172 -10.07 -10.68 -8.91
CA ALA A 172 -10.02 -10.42 -10.34
C ALA A 172 -8.65 -9.87 -10.77
N VAL A 173 -8.10 -8.91 -10.01
CA VAL A 173 -6.76 -8.38 -10.24
C VAL A 173 -5.68 -9.46 -10.12
N ILE A 174 -5.73 -10.28 -9.07
CA ILE A 174 -4.77 -11.38 -8.86
C ILE A 174 -4.79 -12.34 -10.06
N LYS A 175 -5.98 -12.76 -10.49
CA LYS A 175 -6.12 -13.62 -11.67
C LYS A 175 -5.55 -12.94 -12.91
N LYS A 176 -6.00 -11.71 -13.20
CA LYS A 176 -5.59 -10.97 -14.38
C LYS A 176 -4.08 -10.77 -14.48
N THR A 177 -3.44 -10.42 -13.37
CA THR A 177 -2.01 -10.11 -13.37
C THR A 177 -1.11 -11.36 -13.35
N LEU A 178 -1.67 -12.54 -13.11
CA LEU A 178 -0.93 -13.80 -13.03
C LEU A 178 -1.26 -14.81 -14.14
N GLU A 179 -2.38 -14.66 -14.85
CA GLU A 179 -2.91 -15.66 -15.79
C GLU A 179 -2.14 -15.78 -17.12
N SER A 180 -1.41 -14.75 -17.55
CA SER A 180 -0.63 -14.82 -18.79
C SER A 180 0.40 -15.95 -18.75
N SER A 181 0.48 -16.74 -19.83
CA SER A 181 1.41 -17.88 -19.94
C SER A 181 2.88 -17.49 -19.84
N SER A 182 3.21 -16.21 -20.09
CA SER A 182 4.56 -15.67 -19.96
C SER A 182 4.83 -14.96 -18.63
N THR A 183 3.90 -15.00 -17.65
CA THR A 183 4.12 -14.41 -16.32
C THR A 183 5.24 -15.10 -15.56
N TYR A 184 5.42 -16.39 -15.78
CA TYR A 184 6.44 -17.19 -15.12
C TYR A 184 7.41 -17.76 -16.14
N GLN A 185 8.71 -17.66 -15.83
CA GLN A 185 9.77 -18.35 -16.55
C GLN A 185 10.62 -19.10 -15.53
N ASN A 186 10.70 -20.42 -15.67
CA ASN A 186 11.41 -21.31 -14.73
C ASN A 186 10.94 -21.15 -13.26
N GLY A 187 9.63 -20.90 -13.05
CA GLY A 187 9.04 -20.69 -11.73
C GLY A 187 9.21 -19.28 -11.15
N TRP A 188 9.91 -18.37 -11.85
CA TRP A 188 10.12 -17.00 -11.41
C TRP A 188 9.23 -16.02 -12.17
N LEU A 189 8.81 -14.95 -11.51
CA LEU A 189 8.11 -13.85 -12.18
C LEU A 189 8.99 -13.24 -13.28
N THR A 190 8.37 -12.97 -14.43
CA THR A 190 8.97 -12.20 -15.53
C THR A 190 8.70 -10.72 -15.35
N ILE A 191 9.61 -9.89 -15.87
CA ILE A 191 9.46 -8.44 -15.91
C ILE A 191 8.29 -8.10 -16.83
N GLY A 192 7.24 -7.48 -16.28
CA GLY A 192 6.05 -7.05 -17.01
C GLY A 192 4.81 -6.93 -16.11
N LEU A 193 3.73 -6.41 -16.67
CA LEU A 193 2.44 -6.25 -16.01
C LEU A 193 1.52 -7.44 -16.30
N TYR A 194 1.39 -7.80 -17.58
CA TYR A 194 0.63 -8.95 -18.08
C TYR A 194 1.55 -9.84 -18.92
N GLY A 195 2.19 -10.80 -18.26
CA GLY A 195 3.24 -11.62 -18.89
C GLY A 195 4.60 -10.93 -18.92
N SER A 196 5.45 -11.32 -19.89
CA SER A 196 6.78 -10.73 -20.10
C SER A 196 6.70 -9.49 -21.00
N GLN A 197 7.03 -8.32 -20.44
CA GLN A 197 6.99 -7.00 -21.05
C GLN A 197 8.17 -6.16 -20.52
N PRO A 198 9.42 -6.45 -20.93
CA PRO A 198 10.63 -5.87 -20.34
C PRO A 198 10.72 -4.34 -20.45
N ASP A 199 10.12 -3.74 -21.49
CA ASP A 199 10.15 -2.28 -21.71
C ASP A 199 9.32 -1.48 -20.68
N LEU A 200 8.51 -2.16 -19.84
CA LEU A 200 7.80 -1.53 -18.73
C LEU A 200 8.68 -1.32 -17.48
N ALA A 201 9.93 -1.81 -17.49
CA ALA A 201 10.82 -1.72 -16.35
C ALA A 201 11.45 -0.32 -16.20
N ASP A 202 11.50 0.15 -14.97
CA ASP A 202 12.42 1.20 -14.57
C ASP A 202 13.85 0.65 -14.46
N PHE A 203 14.84 1.53 -14.55
CA PHE A 203 16.27 1.16 -14.52
C PHE A 203 16.72 0.40 -13.26
N TYR A 204 15.98 0.51 -12.15
CA TYR A 204 16.27 -0.16 -10.88
C TYR A 204 15.52 -1.46 -10.69
N ASN A 205 14.57 -1.80 -11.58
CA ASN A 205 13.81 -3.01 -11.45
C ASN A 205 14.64 -4.24 -11.80
N ASN A 206 14.40 -5.31 -11.05
CA ASN A 206 15.00 -6.61 -11.25
C ASN A 206 14.00 -7.71 -10.84
N GLN A 207 14.36 -8.97 -11.11
CA GLN A 207 13.50 -10.11 -10.83
C GLN A 207 13.12 -10.25 -9.35
N GLY A 208 13.99 -9.81 -8.42
CA GLY A 208 13.69 -9.77 -6.99
C GLY A 208 12.65 -8.72 -6.64
N SER A 209 12.73 -7.51 -7.22
CA SER A 209 11.79 -6.42 -6.95
C SER A 209 10.35 -6.76 -7.36
N LEU A 210 10.15 -7.68 -8.30
CA LEU A 210 8.83 -8.15 -8.74
C LEU A 210 7.99 -8.74 -7.61
N TYR A 211 8.63 -9.27 -6.56
CA TYR A 211 7.92 -9.87 -5.45
C TYR A 211 7.20 -8.86 -4.55
N ILE A 212 7.36 -7.56 -4.79
CA ILE A 212 6.43 -6.56 -4.26
C ILE A 212 4.98 -6.90 -4.65
N ALA A 213 4.77 -7.56 -5.81
CA ALA A 213 3.47 -8.12 -6.24
C ALA A 213 2.75 -8.94 -5.16
N THR A 214 3.48 -9.52 -4.20
CA THR A 214 2.90 -10.31 -3.12
C THR A 214 2.09 -9.48 -2.10
N ASN A 215 2.27 -8.16 -2.08
CA ASN A 215 1.57 -7.28 -1.15
C ASN A 215 0.05 -7.24 -1.38
N ILE A 216 -0.46 -7.67 -2.54
CA ILE A 216 -1.92 -7.84 -2.75
C ILE A 216 -2.51 -8.96 -1.87
N PHE A 217 -1.68 -9.90 -1.38
CA PHE A 217 -2.12 -11.04 -0.58
C PHE A 217 -2.19 -10.77 0.93
N LEU A 218 -2.04 -9.51 1.38
CA LEU A 218 -2.18 -9.15 2.81
C LEU A 218 -3.45 -9.71 3.48
N PRO A 219 -4.64 -9.76 2.83
CA PRO A 219 -5.84 -10.34 3.42
C PRO A 219 -5.75 -11.83 3.76
N LEU A 220 -4.75 -12.57 3.27
CA LEU A 220 -4.49 -13.96 3.72
C LEU A 220 -4.18 -14.04 5.22
N GLY A 221 -3.84 -12.92 5.87
CA GLY A 221 -3.71 -12.84 7.32
C GLY A 221 -5.04 -12.80 8.09
N LEU A 222 -6.19 -12.72 7.40
CA LEU A 222 -7.52 -12.77 8.02
C LEU A 222 -7.95 -14.22 8.30
N PRO A 223 -8.71 -14.49 9.38
CA PRO A 223 -9.25 -15.83 9.66
C PRO A 223 -10.31 -16.22 8.63
N ALA A 224 -10.48 -17.53 8.37
CA ALA A 224 -11.46 -18.02 7.41
C ALA A 224 -12.93 -17.63 7.71
N SER A 225 -13.25 -17.29 8.97
CA SER A 225 -14.57 -16.82 9.38
C SER A 225 -14.77 -15.31 9.22
N ASP A 226 -13.77 -14.57 8.75
CA ASP A 226 -13.89 -13.13 8.51
C ASP A 226 -14.90 -12.85 7.38
N PRO A 227 -15.75 -11.82 7.46
CA PRO A 227 -16.68 -11.44 6.38
C PRO A 227 -16.00 -11.29 5.02
N PHE A 228 -14.73 -10.87 4.99
CA PHE A 228 -13.94 -10.84 3.77
C PHE A 228 -13.91 -12.19 3.05
N TRP A 229 -13.86 -13.31 3.77
CA TRP A 229 -13.82 -14.67 3.24
C TRP A 229 -15.17 -15.41 3.29
N ALA A 230 -15.96 -15.19 4.34
CA ALA A 230 -17.16 -15.97 4.63
C ALA A 230 -18.39 -15.50 3.83
N ASP A 231 -18.52 -14.20 3.56
CA ASP A 231 -19.69 -13.66 2.88
C ASP A 231 -19.69 -14.04 1.39
N ALA A 232 -20.87 -14.09 0.78
CA ALA A 232 -21.03 -14.38 -0.64
C ALA A 232 -20.30 -13.33 -1.52
N PRO A 233 -19.77 -13.71 -2.70
CA PRO A 233 -19.17 -12.73 -3.61
C PRO A 233 -20.13 -11.61 -4.00
N GLU A 234 -19.67 -10.36 -3.89
CA GLU A 234 -20.39 -9.17 -4.34
C GLU A 234 -19.72 -8.56 -5.57
N LYS A 235 -20.51 -7.85 -6.39
CA LYS A 235 -20.00 -7.01 -7.47
C LYS A 235 -19.22 -5.84 -6.85
N TRP A 236 -18.17 -5.42 -7.54
CA TRP A 236 -17.41 -4.21 -7.19
C TRP A 236 -17.82 -3.06 -8.11
N SER A 237 -17.42 -1.83 -7.79
CA SER A 237 -17.97 -0.60 -8.41
C SER A 237 -18.07 -0.67 -9.93
N ALA A 238 -16.99 -1.08 -10.62
CA ALA A 238 -17.00 -1.15 -12.08
C ALA A 238 -18.03 -2.16 -12.62
N GLN A 239 -18.23 -3.31 -11.97
CA GLN A 239 -19.22 -4.29 -12.42
C GLN A 239 -20.65 -3.79 -12.26
N GLU A 240 -20.96 -3.09 -11.17
CA GLU A 240 -22.27 -2.48 -10.96
C GLU A 240 -22.53 -1.43 -12.05
N ILE A 241 -21.63 -0.43 -12.16
CA ILE A 241 -21.71 0.68 -13.11
C ILE A 241 -21.83 0.19 -14.56
N TRP A 242 -20.93 -0.68 -15.01
CA TRP A 242 -20.91 -1.16 -16.40
C TRP A 242 -21.97 -2.22 -16.70
N SER A 243 -22.72 -2.69 -15.70
CA SER A 243 -23.93 -3.49 -15.89
C SER A 243 -25.21 -2.65 -15.97
N GLY A 244 -25.11 -1.32 -15.80
CA GLY A 244 -26.24 -0.39 -15.83
C GLY A 244 -27.03 -0.33 -14.52
N GLU A 245 -26.48 -0.85 -13.43
CA GLU A 245 -27.07 -0.69 -12.09
C GLU A 245 -26.89 0.74 -11.59
N ASP A 246 -27.82 1.20 -10.75
CA ASP A 246 -27.68 2.50 -10.09
C ASP A 246 -26.50 2.47 -9.12
N PHE A 247 -25.72 3.55 -9.09
CA PHE A 247 -24.47 3.62 -8.31
C PHE A 247 -24.30 5.01 -7.67
N PRO A 248 -23.91 5.09 -6.38
CA PRO A 248 -23.78 6.37 -5.69
C PRO A 248 -22.79 7.33 -6.37
N HIS A 249 -23.18 8.60 -6.50
CA HIS A 249 -22.33 9.67 -7.02
C HIS A 249 -21.05 9.86 -6.20
N ASP A 250 -19.89 9.89 -6.87
CA ASP A 250 -18.61 10.24 -6.24
C ASP A 250 -18.35 11.75 -6.25
N HIS A 251 -17.68 12.25 -5.21
CA HIS A 251 -17.35 13.66 -5.07
C HIS A 251 -15.96 13.85 -4.47
N THR A 252 -15.36 15.00 -4.75
CA THR A 252 -14.08 15.41 -4.15
C THR A 252 -14.22 15.54 -2.63
N VAL A 253 -13.26 15.01 -1.88
CA VAL A 253 -13.20 15.17 -0.42
C VAL A 253 -12.04 16.09 -0.03
N ASP A 254 -12.35 17.19 0.66
CA ASP A 254 -11.32 18.08 1.22
C ASP A 254 -10.78 17.50 2.54
N LEU A 255 -9.49 17.13 2.54
CA LEU A 255 -8.78 16.53 3.67
C LEU A 255 -7.43 17.22 3.94
N ARG A 256 -7.32 18.51 3.61
CA ARG A 256 -6.16 19.32 3.97
C ARG A 256 -6.10 19.61 5.47
#